data_AF-A0A2G8LHS9-F1
#
_entry.id   AF-A0A2G8LHS9-F1
#
_cell.length_a   1.000
_cell.length_b   1.000
_cell.length_c   1.000
_cell.angle_alpha   90.00
_cell.angle_beta   90.00
_cell.angle_gamma   90.00
#
_symmetry.space_group_name_H-M   'P 1'
#
loop_
_entity.id
_entity.type
_entity.pdbx_description
1 polymer ?
#
loop_
_entity_poly.entity_id
_entity_poly.type
_entity_poly.pdbx_seq_one_letter_code
_entity_poly.pdbx_strand_id
1 'polypeptide(L)'
;MVRLKNRYFLCKVIFPSPDESNEMLTSQEFRRAIEKAARKSLGSSDLALWATGYEMHINSGSSIFDSYLLVGKVIKVNSHSKTAIVRVQHRATRMLSQLLPFIKQHQKTDVIIQTLHVTGTVATCQKALIKYERRTLLELLRNTTNKDHRKKIQEALLSCTLDLQGQKIASDNDNDGFT
;
A
#
# COMPACT_ATOMS: atom_id res chain seq x y z
N MET A 1 -3.58 -7.26 29.36
CA MET A 1 -2.83 -7.71 28.17
C MET A 1 -2.80 -6.58 27.14
N VAL A 2 -1.64 -5.95 26.89
CA VAL A 2 -1.51 -4.75 26.04
C VAL A 2 -1.10 -5.14 24.62
N ARG A 3 -1.96 -4.90 23.63
CA ARG A 3 -1.68 -5.16 22.20
C ARG A 3 -1.20 -3.89 21.52
N LEU A 4 -0.10 -3.98 20.75
CA LEU A 4 0.37 -2.89 19.90
C LEU A 4 -0.62 -2.60 18.77
N LYS A 5 -1.11 -1.37 18.70
CA LYS A 5 -2.05 -0.91 17.66
C LYS A 5 -1.27 -0.52 16.39
N ASN A 6 -1.61 -1.15 15.27
CA ASN A 6 -1.06 -0.85 13.95
C ASN A 6 -2.09 -0.10 13.10
N ARG A 7 -1.59 0.67 12.15
CA ARG A 7 -2.35 1.32 11.09
C ARG A 7 -1.78 0.93 9.74
N TYR A 8 -2.62 0.92 8.71
CA TYR A 8 -2.26 0.55 7.36
C TYR A 8 -2.56 1.71 6.44
N PHE A 9 -1.56 2.12 5.66
CA PHE A 9 -1.67 3.14 4.63
C PHE A 9 -1.81 2.45 3.28
N LEU A 10 -2.90 2.76 2.58
CA LEU A 10 -3.06 2.44 1.17
C LEU A 10 -2.53 3.62 0.36
N CYS A 11 -1.47 3.39 -0.39
CA CYS A 11 -0.81 4.39 -1.20
C CYS A 11 -0.92 4.03 -2.69
N LYS A 12 -1.13 5.03 -3.54
CA LYS A 12 -1.02 4.93 -4.99
C LYS A 12 0.20 5.73 -5.44
N VAL A 13 1.00 5.12 -6.28
CA VAL A 13 2.19 5.73 -6.88
C VAL A 13 1.78 6.25 -8.25
N ILE A 14 1.95 7.55 -8.45
CA ILE A 14 1.60 8.24 -9.69
C ILE A 14 2.91 8.69 -10.34
N PHE A 15 3.11 8.26 -11.58
CA PHE A 15 4.20 8.72 -12.45
C PHE A 15 3.64 9.82 -13.35
N PRO A 16 4.17 11.06 -13.29
CA PRO A 16 3.73 12.16 -14.15
C PRO A 16 4.22 11.97 -15.60
N SER A 17 5.31 11.24 -15.79
CA SER A 17 5.89 10.84 -17.07
C SER A 17 5.20 9.57 -17.62
N PRO A 18 4.71 9.57 -18.87
CA PRO A 18 4.03 8.40 -19.45
C PRO A 18 4.98 7.23 -19.74
N ASP A 19 6.24 7.52 -20.10
CA ASP A 19 7.23 6.52 -20.49
C ASP A 19 7.70 5.62 -19.33
N GLU A 20 7.59 6.13 -18.10
CA GLU A 20 8.10 5.49 -16.89
C GLU A 20 7.02 4.65 -16.17
N SER A 21 5.79 4.66 -16.70
CA SER A 21 4.65 3.92 -16.13
C SER A 21 4.83 2.39 -16.11
N ASN A 22 5.74 1.85 -16.93
CA ASN A 22 6.06 0.43 -16.99
C ASN A 22 7.10 -0.02 -15.95
N GLU A 23 7.70 0.89 -15.19
CA GLU A 23 8.76 0.54 -14.23
C GLU A 23 8.20 -0.38 -13.13
N MET A 24 8.89 -1.49 -12.87
CA MET A 24 8.44 -2.49 -11.91
C MET A 24 8.59 -1.95 -10.50
N LEU A 25 7.49 -1.84 -9.75
CA LEU A 25 7.55 -1.33 -8.38
C LEU A 25 7.91 -2.48 -7.42
N THR A 26 9.17 -2.51 -6.97
CA THR A 26 9.65 -3.52 -6.02
C THR A 26 9.46 -3.05 -4.57
N SER A 27 9.03 -3.94 -3.67
CA SER A 27 8.83 -3.63 -2.24
C SER A 27 10.09 -3.07 -1.56
N GLN A 28 11.27 -3.56 -1.93
CA GLN A 28 12.55 -3.09 -1.39
C GLN A 28 12.88 -1.67 -1.83
N GLU A 29 12.63 -1.34 -3.10
CA GLU A 29 12.90 -0.01 -3.62
C GLU A 29 11.94 1.01 -3.06
N PHE A 30 10.65 0.66 -2.96
CA PHE A 30 9.65 1.54 -2.35
C PHE A 30 9.99 1.83 -0.89
N ARG A 31 10.47 0.80 -0.18
CA ARG A 31 11.02 0.97 1.18
C ARG A 31 12.22 1.93 1.16
N ARG A 32 13.22 1.70 0.31
CA ARG A 32 14.41 2.59 0.19
C ARG A 32 14.02 4.04 -0.13
N ALA A 33 12.99 4.27 -0.94
CA ALA A 33 12.50 5.60 -1.25
C ALA A 33 11.92 6.30 -0.02
N ILE A 34 11.09 5.61 0.76
CA ILE A 34 10.59 6.09 2.06
C ILE A 34 11.76 6.38 3.01
N GLU A 35 12.75 5.49 3.05
CA GLU A 35 13.94 5.64 3.89
C GLU A 35 14.77 6.87 3.52
N LYS A 36 15.00 7.09 2.23
CA LYS A 36 15.73 8.26 1.72
C LYS A 36 14.97 9.55 2.01
N ALA A 37 13.65 9.56 1.84
CA ALA A 37 12.83 10.72 2.18
C ALA A 37 12.88 10.99 3.68
N ALA A 38 12.80 9.94 4.53
CA ALA A 38 12.82 10.10 5.98
C ALA A 38 14.11 10.77 6.44
N ARG A 39 15.26 10.33 5.92
CA ARG A 39 16.57 10.94 6.20
C ARG A 39 16.67 12.41 5.78
N LYS A 40 15.96 12.80 4.73
CA LYS A 40 15.96 14.19 4.23
C LYS A 40 15.04 15.10 5.05
N SER A 41 13.91 14.58 5.51
CA SER A 41 12.87 15.39 6.17
C SER A 41 12.95 15.38 7.69
N LEU A 42 13.47 14.30 8.30
CA LEU A 42 13.61 14.18 9.75
C LEU A 42 15.00 14.68 10.17
N GLY A 43 15.04 15.47 11.25
CA GLY A 43 16.30 15.84 11.90
C GLY A 43 17.00 14.64 12.54
N SER A 44 18.24 14.83 13.00
CA SER A 44 19.08 13.78 13.61
C SER A 44 18.40 13.04 14.77
N SER A 45 17.60 13.73 15.59
CA SER A 45 16.88 13.14 16.74
C SER A 45 15.71 12.24 16.32
N ASP A 46 14.92 12.68 15.34
CA ASP A 46 13.78 11.92 14.81
C ASP A 46 14.26 10.75 13.93
N LEU A 47 15.42 10.93 13.29
CA LEU A 47 16.10 9.86 12.57
C LEU A 47 16.54 8.75 13.53
N ALA A 48 17.02 9.06 14.73
CA ALA A 48 17.38 8.04 15.72
C ALA A 48 16.15 7.25 16.19
N LEU A 49 15.00 7.90 16.41
CA LEU A 49 13.73 7.19 16.62
C LEU A 49 13.40 6.29 15.42
N TRP A 50 13.53 6.81 14.21
CA TRP A 50 13.25 6.02 13.00
C TRP A 50 14.27 4.88 12.75
N ALA A 51 15.54 5.06 13.14
CA ALA A 51 16.68 4.15 12.92
C ALA A 51 16.99 3.21 14.09
N THR A 52 16.45 3.44 15.30
CA THR A 52 16.52 2.51 16.44
C THR A 52 15.77 1.19 16.18
N GLY A 53 15.11 1.07 15.02
CA GLY A 53 14.65 -0.20 14.46
C GLY A 53 15.38 -0.70 13.23
N TYR A 54 16.52 -0.09 12.89
CA TYR A 54 17.25 -0.31 11.64
C TYR A 54 18.77 -0.51 11.82
N GLU A 55 19.33 -0.35 13.02
CA GLU A 55 20.70 -0.79 13.32
C GLU A 55 20.74 -2.09 14.12
N MET A 56 20.50 -3.21 13.44
CA MET A 56 21.05 -4.53 13.79
C MET A 56 21.18 -5.36 12.51
N HIS A 57 22.00 -4.90 11.56
CA HIS A 57 22.48 -5.77 10.48
C HIS A 57 23.82 -5.30 9.90
N ILE A 58 24.82 -5.14 10.77
CA ILE A 58 26.23 -5.29 10.37
C ILE A 58 26.89 -6.19 11.41
N ASN A 59 27.22 -7.41 10.98
CA ASN A 59 28.05 -8.41 11.65
C ASN A 59 27.67 -8.81 13.08
N SER A 60 26.80 -9.82 13.23
CA SER A 60 26.93 -10.94 14.18
C SER A 60 25.67 -11.80 14.09
N GLY A 61 25.83 -13.10 13.89
CA GLY A 61 24.71 -14.03 13.96
C GLY A 61 24.08 -14.01 15.35
N SER A 62 22.90 -13.40 15.49
CA SER A 62 22.00 -13.62 16.60
C SER A 62 20.59 -13.16 16.22
N SER A 63 19.72 -14.15 16.02
CA SER A 63 18.27 -13.99 16.11
C SER A 63 17.95 -13.53 17.52
N ILE A 64 17.23 -12.42 17.70
CA ILE A 64 16.29 -12.11 18.80
C ILE A 64 16.00 -10.59 18.74
N PHE A 65 14.73 -10.26 18.51
CA PHE A 65 14.09 -8.94 18.37
C PHE A 65 14.00 -8.33 16.95
N ASP A 66 12.83 -8.61 16.35
CA ASP A 66 12.17 -7.89 15.25
C ASP A 66 11.91 -6.43 15.64
N SER A 67 12.95 -5.63 15.88
CA SER A 67 12.87 -4.23 16.29
C SER A 67 12.51 -3.29 15.12
N TYR A 68 11.77 -3.73 14.09
CA TYR A 68 11.30 -2.91 12.97
C TYR A 68 10.20 -1.89 13.34
N LEU A 69 10.28 -1.30 14.54
CA LEU A 69 9.11 -0.79 15.26
C LEU A 69 8.68 0.63 14.86
N LEU A 70 9.50 1.38 14.12
CA LEU A 70 9.16 2.73 13.64
C LEU A 70 9.18 2.88 12.11
N VAL A 71 9.78 1.92 11.39
CA VAL A 71 9.82 1.93 9.92
C VAL A 71 8.61 1.18 9.38
N GLY A 72 7.80 1.85 8.56
CA GLY A 72 6.63 1.23 7.96
C GLY A 72 6.97 -0.02 7.16
N LYS A 73 6.46 -1.19 7.56
CA LYS A 73 6.65 -2.44 6.81
C LYS A 73 5.78 -2.42 5.57
N VAL A 74 6.40 -2.48 4.40
CA VAL A 74 5.68 -2.67 3.13
C VAL A 74 5.18 -4.12 3.09
N ILE A 75 3.86 -4.30 3.09
CA ILE A 75 3.23 -5.63 3.13
C ILE A 75 3.00 -6.14 1.72
N LYS A 76 2.44 -5.29 0.86
CA LYS A 76 2.05 -5.65 -0.49
C LYS A 76 2.35 -4.49 -1.42
N VAL A 77 2.93 -4.80 -2.55
CA VAL A 77 3.08 -3.88 -3.67
C VAL A 77 2.49 -4.56 -4.89
N ASN A 78 1.66 -3.82 -5.62
CA ASN A 78 1.16 -4.24 -6.92
C ASN A 78 1.84 -3.41 -7.99
N SER A 79 2.64 -4.08 -8.83
CA SER A 79 3.33 -3.43 -9.96
C SER A 79 2.38 -3.00 -11.07
N HIS A 80 1.22 -3.64 -11.22
CA HIS A 80 0.27 -3.30 -12.29
C HIS A 80 -0.60 -2.09 -11.91
N SER A 81 -1.22 -2.10 -10.72
CA SER A 81 -2.05 -0.97 -10.28
C SER A 81 -1.26 0.15 -9.60
N LYS A 82 0.06 -0.01 -9.45
CA LYS A 82 0.98 0.92 -8.76
C LYS A 82 0.47 1.27 -7.35
N THR A 83 -0.05 0.28 -6.64
CA THR A 83 -0.57 0.43 -5.28
C THR A 83 0.34 -0.26 -4.27
N ALA A 84 0.50 0.35 -3.10
CA ALA A 84 1.30 -0.19 -2.01
C ALA A 84 0.53 -0.11 -0.69
N ILE A 85 0.67 -1.15 0.13
CA ILE A 85 0.15 -1.17 1.51
C ILE A 85 1.32 -1.12 2.47
N VAL A 86 1.37 -0.06 3.28
CA VAL A 86 2.40 0.14 4.30
C VAL A 86 1.79 0.00 5.69
N ARG A 87 2.35 -0.88 6.50
CA ARG A 87 1.98 -1.05 7.91
C ARG A 87 2.87 -0.17 8.77
N VAL A 88 2.26 0.64 9.61
CA VAL A 88 2.95 1.51 10.57
C VAL A 88 2.34 1.34 11.95
N GLN A 89 3.12 1.58 13.00
CA GLN A 89 2.55 1.72 14.32
C GLN A 89 1.67 2.95 14.45
N HIS A 90 0.65 2.88 15.32
CA HIS A 90 -0.24 4.01 15.56
C HIS A 90 0.49 5.30 15.96
N ARG A 91 1.63 5.20 16.67
CA ARG A 91 2.41 6.37 17.11
C ARG A 91 3.11 7.12 15.97
N ALA A 92 3.51 6.40 14.92
CA ALA A 92 4.28 6.94 13.79
C ALA A 92 3.42 7.24 12.55
N THR A 93 2.09 7.16 12.65
CA THR A 93 1.18 7.45 11.53
C THR A 93 1.28 8.88 11.04
N ARG A 94 1.37 9.84 11.98
CA ARG A 94 1.48 11.27 11.67
C ARG A 94 2.78 11.57 10.92
N MET A 95 3.88 10.93 11.34
CA MET A 95 5.17 11.07 10.69
C MET A 95 5.11 10.51 9.27
N LEU A 96 4.57 9.30 9.07
CA LEU A 96 4.44 8.74 7.72
C LEU A 96 3.53 9.60 6.83
N SER A 97 2.40 10.12 7.35
CA SER A 97 1.52 10.98 6.55
C SER A 97 2.19 12.27 6.09
N GLN A 98 3.08 12.84 6.92
CA GLN A 98 3.87 14.01 6.55
C GLN A 98 5.01 13.64 5.60
N LEU A 99 5.56 12.45 5.74
CA LEU A 99 6.68 11.96 4.94
C LEU A 99 6.32 11.64 3.49
N LEU A 100 5.16 11.01 3.27
CA LEU A 100 4.73 10.53 1.96
C LEU A 100 4.79 11.58 0.82
N PRO A 101 4.34 12.84 1.00
CA PRO A 101 4.48 13.86 -0.05
C PRO A 101 5.93 14.31 -0.32
N PHE A 102 6.89 14.03 0.58
CA PHE A 102 8.30 14.37 0.36
C PHE A 102 9.04 13.33 -0.50
N ILE A 103 8.42 12.18 -0.77
CA ILE A 103 8.98 11.17 -1.68
C ILE A 103 8.72 11.65 -3.11
N LYS A 104 9.69 12.38 -3.64
CA LYS A 104 9.65 12.94 -5.00
C LYS A 104 10.34 12.07 -6.05
N GLN A 105 11.20 11.15 -5.62
CA GLN A 105 12.05 10.37 -6.52
C GLN A 105 12.04 8.90 -6.12
N HIS A 106 11.71 8.04 -7.09
CA HIS A 106 11.92 6.61 -7.02
C HIS A 106 12.95 6.23 -8.07
N GLN A 107 14.08 5.66 -7.66
CA GLN A 107 15.25 5.45 -8.54
C GLN A 107 15.76 6.74 -9.23
N LYS A 108 15.24 7.04 -10.42
CA LYS A 108 15.55 8.19 -11.30
C LYS A 108 14.31 8.90 -11.82
N THR A 109 13.13 8.39 -11.50
CA THR A 109 11.85 8.86 -11.99
C THR A 109 11.20 9.76 -10.95
N ASP A 110 10.59 10.84 -11.40
CA ASP A 110 9.85 11.72 -10.51
C ASP A 110 8.51 11.06 -10.19
N VAL A 111 8.20 10.94 -8.90
CA VAL A 111 7.06 10.17 -8.42
C VAL A 111 6.26 11.00 -7.43
N ILE A 112 4.94 10.88 -7.53
CA ILE A 112 4.00 11.43 -6.56
C ILE A 112 3.32 10.26 -5.85
N ILE A 113 3.49 10.18 -4.53
CA ILE A 113 2.80 9.18 -3.73
C ILE A 113 1.56 9.79 -3.10
N GLN A 114 0.40 9.28 -3.49
CA GLN A 114 -0.89 9.68 -2.95
C GLN A 114 -1.38 8.65 -1.92
N THR A 115 -1.71 9.10 -0.72
CA THR A 115 -2.45 8.28 0.25
C THR A 115 -3.93 8.22 -0.13
N LEU A 116 -4.44 7.02 -0.42
CA LEU A 116 -5.86 6.80 -0.70
C LEU A 116 -6.66 6.63 0.59
N HIS A 117 -6.16 5.81 1.51
CA HIS A 117 -6.91 5.46 2.71
C HIS A 117 -6.00 5.00 3.85
N VAL A 118 -6.41 5.26 5.09
CA VAL A 118 -5.71 4.80 6.30
C VAL A 118 -6.68 3.97 7.14
N THR A 119 -6.31 2.74 7.47
CA THR A 119 -7.17 1.81 8.23
C THR A 119 -6.49 1.21 9.45
N GLY A 120 -7.28 0.55 10.31
CA GLY A 120 -6.77 -0.22 11.45
C GLY A 120 -6.45 -1.68 11.14
N THR A 121 -7.01 -2.25 10.07
CA THR A 121 -6.82 -3.67 9.71
C THR A 121 -6.48 -3.83 8.23
N VAL A 122 -5.72 -4.88 7.90
CA VAL A 122 -5.39 -5.20 6.49
C VAL A 122 -6.66 -5.52 5.70
N ALA A 123 -7.61 -6.25 6.30
CA ALA A 123 -8.87 -6.62 5.65
C ALA A 123 -9.69 -5.39 5.21
N THR A 124 -9.79 -4.36 6.05
CA THR A 124 -10.49 -3.11 5.68
C THR A 124 -9.73 -2.33 4.60
N CYS A 125 -8.40 -2.38 4.63
CA CYS A 125 -7.54 -1.77 3.60
C CYS A 125 -7.77 -2.43 2.22
N GLN A 126 -7.83 -3.76 2.17
CA GLN A 126 -8.10 -4.52 0.94
C GLN A 126 -9.50 -4.25 0.40
N LYS A 127 -10.52 -4.20 1.26
CA LYS A 127 -11.88 -3.82 0.85
C LYS A 127 -11.91 -2.40 0.25
N ALA A 128 -11.18 -1.46 0.84
CA ALA A 128 -11.05 -0.11 0.32
C ALA A 128 -10.33 -0.07 -1.05
N LEU A 129 -9.28 -0.87 -1.23
CA LEU A 129 -8.57 -0.99 -2.50
C LEU A 129 -9.50 -1.50 -3.62
N ILE A 130 -10.24 -2.59 -3.37
CA ILE A 130 -11.19 -3.14 -4.35
C ILE A 130 -12.26 -2.10 -4.71
N LYS A 131 -12.79 -1.38 -3.71
CA LYS A 131 -13.78 -0.32 -3.93
C LYS A 131 -13.22 0.83 -4.78
N TYR A 132 -11.95 1.18 -4.55
CA TYR A 132 -11.26 2.22 -5.32
C TYR A 132 -11.02 1.78 -6.77
N GLU A 133 -10.43 0.61 -6.99
CA GLU A 133 -10.15 0.09 -8.34
C GLU A 133 -11.43 -0.06 -9.17
N ARG A 134 -12.54 -0.51 -8.56
CA ARG A 134 -13.85 -0.55 -9.22
C ARG A 134 -14.34 0.82 -9.68
N ARG A 135 -14.20 1.85 -8.84
CA ARG A 135 -14.58 3.23 -9.22
C ARG A 135 -13.74 3.73 -10.38
N THR A 136 -12.43 3.52 -10.31
CA THR A 136 -11.50 3.91 -11.39
C THR A 136 -11.85 3.21 -12.70
N LEU A 137 -12.16 1.91 -12.68
CA LEU A 137 -12.58 1.19 -13.90
C LEU A 137 -13.89 1.73 -14.49
N LEU A 138 -14.88 2.07 -13.64
CA LEU A 138 -16.14 2.66 -14.08
C LEU A 138 -15.94 4.06 -14.68
N GLU A 139 -15.05 4.86 -14.12
CA GLU A 139 -14.68 6.17 -14.68
C GLU A 139 -13.96 6.02 -16.03
N LEU A 140 -13.04 5.06 -16.14
CA LEU A 140 -12.35 4.76 -17.39
C LEU A 140 -13.32 4.28 -18.48
N LEU A 141 -14.32 3.45 -18.14
CA LEU A 141 -15.36 3.03 -19.08
C LEU A 141 -16.14 4.21 -19.66
N ARG A 142 -16.48 5.19 -18.82
CA ARG A 142 -17.22 6.39 -19.24
C ARG A 142 -16.39 7.25 -20.20
N ASN A 143 -15.11 7.41 -19.91
CA ASN A 143 -14.22 8.32 -20.65
C ASN A 143 -13.63 7.71 -21.94
N THR A 144 -13.62 6.39 -22.06
CA THR A 144 -13.00 5.72 -23.22
C THR A 144 -13.93 5.80 -24.44
N THR A 145 -13.49 6.35 -25.56
CA THR A 145 -14.25 6.36 -26.84
C THR A 145 -14.00 5.10 -27.69
N ASN A 146 -12.87 4.41 -27.47
CA ASN A 146 -12.47 3.23 -28.22
C ASN A 146 -13.27 1.97 -27.83
N LYS A 147 -13.88 1.30 -28.82
CA LYS A 147 -14.73 0.12 -28.63
C LYS A 147 -13.96 -1.09 -28.10
N ASP A 148 -12.70 -1.27 -28.47
CA ASP A 148 -11.92 -2.45 -28.08
C ASP A 148 -11.50 -2.39 -26.60
N HIS A 149 -11.10 -1.21 -26.12
CA HIS A 149 -10.82 -0.99 -24.71
C HIS A 149 -12.08 -1.13 -23.85
N ARG A 150 -13.24 -0.67 -24.34
CA ARG A 150 -14.52 -0.86 -23.64
C ARG A 150 -14.85 -2.34 -23.45
N LYS A 151 -14.69 -3.17 -24.49
CA LYS A 151 -14.93 -4.62 -24.39
C LYS A 151 -14.05 -5.28 -23.32
N LYS A 152 -12.74 -5.01 -23.33
CA LYS A 152 -11.79 -5.55 -22.34
C LYS A 152 -12.16 -5.14 -20.90
N ILE A 153 -12.55 -3.88 -20.69
CA ILE A 153 -12.93 -3.43 -19.35
C ILE A 153 -14.28 -4.05 -18.93
N GLN A 154 -15.21 -4.25 -19.86
CA GLN A 154 -16.49 -4.90 -19.58
C GLN A 154 -16.30 -6.38 -19.22
N GLU A 155 -15.40 -7.09 -19.91
CA GLU A 155 -14.99 -8.46 -19.58
C GLU A 155 -14.36 -8.54 -18.17
N ALA A 156 -13.46 -7.62 -17.84
CA ALA A 156 -12.85 -7.54 -16.50
C ALA A 156 -13.88 -7.22 -15.40
N LEU A 157 -14.94 -6.46 -15.72
CA LEU A 157 -16.00 -6.13 -14.77
C LEU A 157 -16.95 -7.32 -14.56
N LEU A 158 -17.25 -8.06 -15.63
CA LEU A 158 -18.02 -9.30 -15.57
C LEU A 158 -17.31 -10.35 -14.72
N SER A 159 -16.00 -10.56 -14.94
CA SER A 159 -15.22 -11.52 -14.13
C SER A 159 -15.21 -11.14 -12.65
N CYS A 160 -15.02 -9.86 -12.32
CA CYS A 160 -15.05 -9.38 -10.93
C CYS A 160 -16.42 -9.53 -10.23
N THR A 161 -17.50 -9.68 -10.98
CA THR A 161 -18.88 -9.79 -10.44
C THR A 161 -19.20 -11.24 -10.07
N LEU A 162 -18.67 -12.22 -10.83
CA LEU A 162 -18.84 -13.64 -10.58
C LEU A 162 -18.15 -14.07 -9.26
N ASP A 163 -16.95 -13.55 -8.97
CA ASP A 163 -16.21 -13.87 -7.74
C ASP A 163 -16.90 -13.37 -6.46
N LEU A 164 -17.68 -12.28 -6.55
CA LEU A 164 -18.46 -11.74 -5.43
C LEU A 164 -19.67 -12.61 -5.06
N GLN A 165 -20.27 -13.28 -6.04
CA GLN A 165 -21.40 -14.18 -5.80
C GLN A 165 -20.92 -15.42 -5.04
N GLY A 166 -19.74 -15.95 -5.36
CA GLY A 166 -19.11 -17.04 -4.59
C GLY A 166 -18.78 -16.68 -3.13
N GLN A 167 -18.33 -15.45 -2.86
CA GLN A 167 -18.02 -15.01 -1.49
C GLN A 167 -19.25 -14.69 -0.62
N LYS A 168 -20.37 -14.27 -1.20
CA LYS A 168 -21.62 -14.06 -0.45
C LYS A 168 -22.29 -15.39 -0.06
N ILE A 169 -22.29 -16.36 -0.97
CA ILE A 169 -22.86 -17.69 -0.71
C ILE A 169 -22.06 -18.42 0.39
N ALA A 170 -20.75 -18.22 0.45
CA ALA A 170 -19.90 -18.80 1.49
C ALA A 170 -20.11 -18.17 2.89
N SER A 171 -20.52 -16.89 2.99
CA SER A 171 -20.76 -16.24 4.29
C SER A 171 -22.16 -16.48 4.86
N ASP A 172 -23.12 -16.90 4.02
CA ASP A 172 -24.49 -17.20 4.46
C ASP A 172 -24.65 -18.66 4.94
N ASN A 173 -23.69 -19.55 4.64
CA ASN A 173 -23.71 -20.96 5.07
C ASN A 173 -23.08 -21.21 6.46
N ASP A 174 -22.46 -20.22 7.10
CA ASP A 174 -21.78 -20.38 8.40
C ASP A 174 -22.66 -19.97 9.61
N ASN A 175 -23.96 -19.71 9.43
CA ASN A 175 -24.84 -19.22 10.50
C ASN A 175 -26.03 -20.13 10.87
N ASP A 176 -26.01 -21.40 10.46
CA ASP A 176 -27.05 -22.37 10.83
C ASP A 176 -26.48 -23.45 11.76
N GLY A 177 -26.45 -23.16 13.06
CA GLY A 177 -26.19 -24.16 14.08
C GLY A 177 -25.86 -23.55 15.43
N PHE A 178 -26.88 -23.37 16.27
CA PHE A 178 -26.96 -23.73 17.70
C PHE A 178 -28.23 -23.09 18.28
N THR A 179 -29.35 -23.81 18.16
CA THR A 179 -30.36 -23.91 19.24
C THR A 179 -29.74 -24.57 20.46
#